data_AF-A0A5K0ZI98-F1
#
_entry.id   AF-A0A5K0ZI98-F1
#
_cell.length_a   1.000
_cell.length_b   1.000
_cell.length_c   1.000
_cell.angle_alpha   90.00
_cell.angle_beta   90.00
_cell.angle_gamma   90.00
#
_symmetry.space_group_name_H-M   'P 1'
#
loop_
_entity.id
_entity.type
_entity.pdbx_description
1 polymer ?
#
loop_
_entity_poly.entity_id
_entity_poly.type
_entity_poly.pdbx_seq_one_letter_code
_entity_poly.pdbx_strand_id
1 'polypeptide(L)' 'VHCVTVRGENMMNGECTRSKLWLVDLAGSERLAKTDVQGERLKEAQNINKSLSALGDVISSLATKSPHIPY' A
#
# COMPACT_ATOMS: atom_id res chain seq x y z
N VAL A 1 6.37 4.03 5.38
CA VAL A 1 5.64 2.82 5.84
C VAL A 1 6.12 2.45 7.23
N HIS A 2 5.21 2.32 8.19
CA HIS A 2 5.50 1.88 9.55
C HIS A 2 4.69 0.62 9.88
N CYS A 3 5.28 -0.33 10.62
CA CYS A 3 4.65 -1.59 10.98
C CYS A 3 4.67 -1.78 12.49
N VAL A 4 3.50 -1.87 13.10
CA VAL A 4 3.35 -2.24 14.50
C VAL A 4 2.96 -3.71 14.56
N THR A 5 3.79 -4.53 15.22
CA THR A 5 3.47 -5.94 15.46
C THR A 5 2.96 -6.10 16.89
N VAL A 6 1.79 -6.70 17.04
CA VAL A 6 1.19 -7.00 18.34
C VAL A 6 1.16 -8.51 18.52
N ARG A 7 1.57 -8.97 19.70
CA ARG A 7 1.45 -10.37 20.12
C ARG A 7 0.58 -10.42 21.36
N GLY A 8 -0.44 -11.26 21.34
CA GLY A 8 -1.31 -11.54 22.48
C GLY A 8 -1.15 -12.99 22.92
N GLU A 9 -1.24 -13.24 24.22
CA GLU A 9 -1.26 -14.58 24.80
C GLU A 9 -2.41 -14.65 25.82
N ASN A 10 -3.28 -15.64 25.66
CA ASN A 10 -4.34 -15.93 26.58
C ASN A 10 -3.84 -16.91 27.64
N MET A 11 -3.67 -16.43 28.87
CA MET A 11 -3.10 -17.21 29.96
C MET A 11 -4.01 -18.36 30.46
N MET A 12 -5.30 -18.37 30.12
CA MET A 12 -6.25 -19.39 30.57
C MET A 12 -6.24 -20.65 29.71
N ASN A 13 -5.98 -20.51 28.40
CA ASN A 13 -5.98 -21.62 27.44
C ASN A 13 -4.69 -21.74 26.63
N GLY A 14 -3.71 -20.85 26.84
CA GLY A 14 -2.42 -20.82 26.15
C GLY A 14 -2.47 -20.31 24.71
N GLU A 15 -3.61 -19.78 24.26
CA GLU A 15 -3.78 -19.34 22.87
C GLU A 15 -2.92 -18.10 22.58
N CYS A 16 -2.10 -18.17 21.52
CA CYS A 16 -1.25 -17.07 21.08
C CYS A 16 -1.78 -16.46 19.78
N THR A 17 -1.88 -15.13 19.73
CA THR A 17 -2.21 -14.38 18.51
C THR A 17 -1.04 -13.47 18.11
N ARG A 18 -0.89 -13.25 16.81
CA ARG A 18 0.08 -12.31 16.26
C ARG A 18 -0.55 -11.52 15.12
N SER A 19 -0.51 -10.20 15.24
CA SER A 19 -1.09 -9.28 14.26
C SER A 19 -0.06 -8.25 13.82
N LYS A 20 -0.18 -7.78 12.58
CA LYS A 20 0.60 -6.68 12.04
C LYS A 20 -0.33 -5.56 11.61
N LEU A 21 -0.13 -4.38 12.14
CA LEU A 21 -0.78 -3.15 11.70
C LEU A 21 0.20 -2.35 10.87
N TRP A 22 -0.15 -2.10 9.61
CA TRP A 22 0.66 -1.29 8.69
C TRP A 22 0.07 0.11 8.62
N LEU A 23 0.85 1.11 9.04
CA LEU A 23 0.56 2.52 8.90
C LEU A 23 1.33 3.03 7.69
N VAL A 24 0.61 3.31 6.61
CA VAL A 24 1.20 3.73 5.34
C VAL A 24 0.83 5.18 5.08
N ASP A 25 1.82 6.05 5.09
CA ASP A 25 1.70 7.40 4.54
C ASP A 25 2.11 7.36 3.07
N LEU A 26 1.22 7.79 2.19
CA LEU A 26 1.36 7.69 0.74
C LEU A 26 1.79 9.04 0.17
N ALA A 27 2.61 8.99 -0.88
CA ALA A 27 2.94 10.17 -1.67
C ALA A 27 1.70 10.73 -2.39
N GLY A 28 1.82 11.97 -2.88
CA GLY A 28 0.76 12.64 -3.62
C GLY A 28 0.35 11.88 -4.89
N SER A 29 -0.95 11.90 -5.19
CA SER A 29 -1.55 11.21 -6.34
C SER A 29 -1.85 12.15 -7.52
N GLU A 30 -1.18 13.30 -7.57
CA GLU A 30 -1.38 14.31 -8.59
C GLU A 30 -0.95 13.83 -9.99
N ARG A 31 -1.69 14.30 -11.01
CA ARG A 31 -1.43 13.95 -12.40
C ARG A 31 -0.28 14.77 -12.97
N LEU A 32 0.74 14.07 -13.47
CA LEU A 32 1.93 14.66 -14.10
C LEU A 32 1.63 15.54 -15.32
N ALA A 33 0.54 15.24 -16.04
CA ALA A 33 0.12 16.02 -17.21
C ALA A 33 -0.19 17.49 -16.87
N LYS A 34 -0.35 17.84 -15.59
CA LYS A 34 -0.58 19.21 -15.11
C LYS A 34 0.70 19.88 -14.61
N THR A 35 1.85 19.22 -14.71
CA THR A 35 3.10 19.66 -14.09
C THR A 35 4.20 19.74 -15.14
N ASP A 36 4.95 20.84 -15.19
CA ASP A 36 6.01 21.07 -16.20
C ASP A 36 7.36 20.43 -15.78
N VAL A 37 7.28 19.21 -15.24
CA VAL A 37 8.39 18.52 -14.59
C VAL A 37 9.16 17.73 -15.64
N GLN A 38 10.48 17.89 -15.67
CA GLN A 38 11.36 17.25 -16.67
C GLN A 38 12.48 16.44 -16.02
N GLY A 39 13.14 15.61 -16.84
CA GLY A 39 14.33 14.85 -16.44
C GLY A 39 14.05 13.86 -15.30
N GLU A 40 14.95 13.80 -14.32
CA GLU A 40 14.86 12.85 -13.20
C GLU A 40 13.61 13.05 -12.33
N ARG A 41 13.16 14.29 -12.14
CA ARG A 41 11.92 14.56 -11.40
C ARG A 41 10.68 14.02 -12.12
N LEU A 42 10.67 14.01 -13.46
CA LEU A 42 9.58 13.38 -14.21
C LEU A 42 9.56 11.87 -13.99
N LYS A 43 10.73 11.22 -14.01
CA LYS A 43 10.85 9.78 -13.73
C LYS A 43 10.41 9.43 -12.31
N GLU A 44 10.82 10.22 -11.32
CA GLU A 44 10.40 10.06 -9.93
C GLU A 44 8.87 10.13 -9.83
N ALA A 45 8.27 11.17 -10.41
CA ALA A 45 6.84 11.39 -10.33
C ALA A 45 6.03 10.32 -11.12
N GLN A 46 6.60 9.78 -12.20
CA GLN A 46 6.06 8.59 -12.90
C GLN A 46 6.09 7.35 -12.01
N ASN A 47 7.19 7.11 -11.30
CA ASN A 47 7.31 5.97 -10.38
C ASN A 47 6.33 6.07 -9.21
N ILE A 48 6.16 7.26 -8.64
CA ILE A 48 5.15 7.54 -7.60
C ILE A 48 3.76 7.14 -8.11
N ASN A 49 3.34 7.72 -9.24
CA ASN A 49 2.01 7.43 -9.81
C ASN A 49 1.84 5.95 -10.17
N LYS A 50 2.86 5.30 -10.73
CA LYS A 50 2.82 3.86 -11.04
C LYS A 50 2.57 3.02 -9.78
N SER A 51 3.27 3.32 -8.69
CA SER A 51 3.09 2.60 -7.42
C SER A 51 1.69 2.81 -6.81
N LEU A 52 1.15 4.03 -6.91
CA LEU A 52 -0.20 4.36 -6.42
C LEU A 52 -1.30 3.72 -7.29
N SER A 53 -1.12 3.68 -8.61
CA SER A 53 -2.04 2.97 -9.51
C SER A 53 -2.05 1.47 -9.23
N ALA A 54 -0.87 0.84 -9.08
CA ALA A 54 -0.79 -0.58 -8.74
C ALA A 54 -1.48 -0.90 -7.40
N LEU A 55 -1.31 -0.05 -6.38
CA LEU A 55 -2.05 -0.18 -5.12
C LEU A 55 -3.57 -0.09 -5.33
N GLY A 56 -4.03 0.85 -6.16
CA GLY A 56 -5.44 0.99 -6.53
C GLY A 56 -5.99 -0.26 -7.24
N ASP A 57 -5.22 -0.83 -8.16
CA ASP A 57 -5.59 -2.04 -8.90
C ASP A 57 -5.72 -3.26 -7.98
N VAL A 58 -4.81 -3.42 -7.01
CA VAL A 58 -4.88 -4.47 -5.98
C VAL A 58 -6.13 -4.30 -5.11
N ILE A 59 -6.37 -3.09 -4.59
CA ILE A 59 -7.54 -2.82 -3.73
C ILE A 59 -8.85 -3.07 -4.49
N SER A 60 -8.94 -2.60 -5.74
CA SER A 60 -10.11 -2.79 -6.60
C SER A 60 -10.35 -4.28 -6.89
N SER A 61 -9.29 -5.02 -7.21
CA SER A 61 -9.36 -6.47 -7.47
C SER A 61 -9.80 -7.25 -6.23
N LEU A 62 -9.34 -6.85 -5.03
CA LEU A 62 -9.77 -7.45 -3.76
C LEU A 62 -11.25 -7.14 -3.47
N ALA A 63 -11.68 -5.88 -3.66
CA ALA A 63 -13.05 -5.45 -3.40
C ALA A 63 -14.06 -6.18 -4.32
N THR A 64 -13.67 -6.42 -5.57
CA THR A 64 -14.48 -7.14 -6.57
C THR A 64 -14.34 -8.66 -6.47
N LYS A 65 -13.52 -9.18 -5.54
CA LYS A 65 -13.21 -10.61 -5.39
C LYS A 65 -12.73 -11.26 -6.69
N SER A 66 -11.91 -10.52 -7.44
CA SER A 66 -11.28 -11.01 -8.67
C SER A 66 -10.51 -12.32 -8.40
N PRO A 67 -10.56 -13.32 -9.30
CA PRO A 67 -9.80 -14.55 -9.15
C PRO A 67 -8.28 -14.32 -9.19
N HIS A 68 -7.82 -13.22 -9.81
CA HIS A 68 -6.42 -12.80 -9.83
C HIS A 68 -6.26 -11.42 -9.21
N ILE A 69 -5.29 -11.26 -8.31
CA ILE A 69 -4.93 -10.00 -7.67
C ILE A 69 -3.48 -9.63 -8.09
N PRO A 70 -3.24 -8.47 -8.71
CA PRO A 70 -1.93 -8.08 -9.24
C PRO A 70 -1.04 -7.42 -8.17
N TYR A 71 -0.57 -8.18 -7.18
CA TYR A 71 0.31 -7.70 -6.10
C TYR A 71 1.68 -7.18 -6.58
#